data_AF-A0A6C0C0U7-F1
#
_entry.id   AF-A0A6C0C0U7-F1
#
_cell.length_a   1.000
_cell.length_b   1.000
_cell.length_c   1.000
_cell.angle_alpha   90.00
_cell.angle_beta   90.00
_cell.angle_gamma   90.00
#
_symmetry.space_group_name_H-M   'P 1'
#
loop_
_entity.id
_entity.type
_entity.pdbx_description
1 polymer ?
#
loop_
_entity_poly.entity_id
_entity_poly.type
_entity_poly.pdbx_seq_one_letter_code
_entity_poly.pdbx_strand_id
1 'polypeptide(L)'
;MNFTKVFDSLCTPAQIYLGISLVTLLGIFAQNFTSNNTYTIGTYSVHLQHSNLMYFAFKLIYVLTWTFILQKLCKRGYGNISWFLVLLPYLLLFVLMGMFLLMNLKLV
;
A
#
# COMPACT_ATOMS: atom_id res chain seq x y z
N MET A 1 -5.17 24.52 -1.26
CA MET A 1 -5.62 23.73 -2.44
C MET A 1 -6.70 22.77 -1.98
N ASN A 2 -7.80 22.62 -2.72
CA ASN A 2 -8.87 21.70 -2.34
C ASN A 2 -8.48 20.25 -2.68
N PHE A 3 -8.42 19.39 -1.66
CA PHE A 3 -8.08 17.97 -1.80
C PHE A 3 -9.01 17.25 -2.78
N THR A 4 -10.30 17.58 -2.75
CA THR A 4 -11.32 17.05 -3.67
C THR A 4 -10.95 17.30 -5.13
N LYS A 5 -10.57 18.54 -5.48
CA LYS A 5 -10.15 18.90 -6.84
C LYS A 5 -8.91 18.13 -7.30
N VAL A 6 -7.98 17.85 -6.39
CA VAL A 6 -6.79 17.04 -6.70
C VAL A 6 -7.21 15.59 -6.96
N PHE A 7 -8.06 15.03 -6.09
CA PHE A 7 -8.57 13.67 -6.23
C PHE A 7 -9.33 13.47 -7.54
N ASP A 8 -10.19 14.41 -7.92
CA ASP A 8 -11.00 14.36 -9.14
C ASP A 8 -10.16 14.51 -10.41
N SER A 9 -8.96 15.09 -10.31
CA SER A 9 -8.04 15.26 -11.45
C SER A 9 -7.24 14.01 -11.80
N LEU A 10 -7.30 12.97 -10.96
CA LEU A 10 -6.62 11.70 -11.19
C LEU A 10 -7.44 10.78 -12.10
N CYS A 11 -6.75 9.89 -12.81
CA CYS A 11 -7.38 8.80 -13.55
C CYS A 11 -8.03 7.79 -12.60
N THR A 12 -9.10 7.13 -13.04
CA THR A 12 -9.80 6.08 -12.28
C THR A 12 -8.89 5.04 -11.61
N PRO A 13 -7.92 4.40 -12.28
CA PRO A 13 -7.01 3.45 -11.61
C PRO A 13 -6.15 4.10 -10.52
N ALA A 14 -5.70 5.34 -10.70
CA ALA A 14 -4.91 6.07 -9.71
C ALA A 14 -5.77 6.54 -8.53
N GLN A 15 -7.01 6.97 -8.79
CA GLN A 15 -8.00 7.32 -7.77
C GLN A 15 -8.30 6.13 -6.86
N ILE A 16 -8.60 4.97 -7.45
CA ILE A 16 -8.92 3.75 -6.70
C ILE A 16 -7.73 3.31 -5.86
N TYR A 17 -6.52 3.28 -6.45
CA TYR A 17 -5.30 2.93 -5.73
C TYR A 17 -5.06 3.86 -4.54
N LEU A 18 -5.11 5.18 -4.75
CA LEU A 18 -4.89 6.17 -3.70
C LEU A 18 -5.96 6.07 -2.61
N GLY A 19 -7.23 5.95 -2.98
CA GLY A 19 -8.36 5.86 -2.04
C GLY A 19 -8.23 4.65 -1.12
N ILE A 20 -8.06 3.45 -1.68
CA ILE A 20 -7.90 2.22 -0.90
C ILE A 20 -6.64 2.31 -0.02
N SER A 21 -5.51 2.75 -0.59
CA SER A 21 -4.25 2.85 0.14
C SER A 21 -4.33 3.81 1.32
N LEU A 22 -4.99 4.97 1.16
CA LEU A 22 -5.18 5.93 2.24
C LEU A 22 -6.09 5.38 3.34
N VAL A 23 -7.21 4.75 2.98
CA VAL A 23 -8.11 4.12 3.96
C VAL A 23 -7.37 3.06 4.78
N THR A 24 -6.61 2.18 4.11
CA THR A 24 -5.80 1.16 4.79
C THR A 24 -4.70 1.78 5.65
N LEU A 25 -3.99 2.79 5.13
CA LEU A 25 -2.91 3.44 5.86
C LEU A 25 -3.42 4.11 7.14
N LEU A 26 -4.56 4.81 7.07
CA LEU A 26 -5.21 5.44 8.21
C LEU A 26 -5.70 4.40 9.22
N GLY A 27 -6.32 3.32 8.76
CA GLY A 27 -6.78 2.24 9.65
C GLY A 27 -5.65 1.56 10.41
N ILE A 28 -4.49 1.37 9.78
CA ILE A 28 -3.32 0.79 10.45
C ILE A 28 -2.60 1.85 11.30
N PHE A 29 -2.57 3.10 10.88
CA PHE A 29 -2.02 4.20 11.67
C PHE A 29 -2.75 4.35 13.00
N ALA A 30 -4.09 4.28 12.99
CA ALA A 30 -4.90 4.31 14.21
C ALA A 30 -4.53 3.19 15.19
N GLN A 31 -4.23 1.98 14.70
CA GLN A 31 -3.79 0.85 15.52
C GLN A 31 -2.37 1.01 16.10
N ASN A 32 -1.56 1.90 15.54
CA ASN A 32 -0.12 2.01 15.82
C ASN A 32 0.30 3.39 16.32
N PHE A 33 -0.68 4.25 16.66
CA PHE A 33 -0.41 5.61 17.10
C PHE A 33 0.23 5.67 18.49
N THR A 34 -0.08 4.72 19.37
CA THR A 34 0.42 4.70 20.76
C THR A 34 1.78 4.03 20.92
N SER A 35 2.15 3.10 20.04
CA SER A 35 3.43 2.39 20.10
C SER A 35 4.47 3.08 19.23
N ASN A 36 5.69 3.22 19.76
CA ASN A 36 6.78 3.86 19.00
C ASN A 36 7.59 2.88 18.16
N ASN A 37 7.73 1.60 18.57
CA ASN A 37 8.62 0.62 17.93
C ASN A 37 7.96 -0.76 17.78
N THR A 38 6.63 -0.83 17.83
CA THR A 38 5.89 -2.08 17.65
C THR A 38 4.82 -1.84 16.60
N TYR A 39 4.91 -2.57 15.49
CA TYR A 39 3.98 -2.48 14.38
C TYR A 39 2.97 -3.63 14.43
N THR A 40 1.70 -3.29 14.57
CA THR A 40 0.58 -4.22 14.78
C THR A 40 -0.41 -4.14 13.64
N ILE A 41 -0.80 -5.28 13.09
CA ILE A 41 -1.91 -5.42 12.14
C ILE A 41 -2.82 -6.52 12.67
N GLY A 42 -4.00 -6.13 13.17
CA GLY A 42 -4.93 -7.07 13.78
C GLY A 42 -4.30 -7.75 15.00
N THR A 43 -4.19 -9.08 14.98
CA THR A 43 -3.61 -9.88 16.07
C THR A 43 -2.09 -10.07 15.95
N TYR A 44 -1.47 -9.61 14.86
CA TYR A 44 -0.04 -9.80 14.61
C TYR A 44 0.73 -8.53 14.96
N SER A 45 1.82 -8.68 15.71
CA SER A 45 2.71 -7.58 16.09
C SER A 45 4.17 -7.94 15.83
N VAL A 46 4.95 -6.97 15.35
CA VAL A 46 6.40 -7.10 15.14
C VAL A 46 7.14 -5.91 15.72
N HIS A 47 8.28 -6.15 16.34
CA HIS A 47 9.16 -5.07 16.80
C HIS A 47 9.95 -4.50 15.63
N LEU A 48 9.95 -3.17 15.51
CA LEU A 48 10.72 -2.43 14.52
C LEU A 48 11.98 -1.84 15.14
N GLN A 49 13.09 -1.89 14.39
CA GLN A 49 14.35 -1.23 14.76
C GLN A 49 14.24 0.31 14.70
N HIS A 50 13.29 0.82 13.92
CA HIS A 50 13.03 2.25 13.74
C HIS A 50 11.64 2.62 14.24
N SER A 51 11.38 3.92 14.38
CA SER A 51 10.09 4.39 14.86
C SER A 51 8.97 4.08 13.86
N ASN A 52 7.78 3.78 14.39
CA ASN A 52 6.57 3.58 13.62
C ASN A 52 6.29 4.78 12.70
N LEU A 53 6.50 6.00 13.20
CA LEU A 53 6.30 7.23 12.44
C LEU A 53 7.18 7.27 11.17
N MET A 54 8.45 6.90 11.27
CA MET A 54 9.36 6.84 10.13
C MET A 54 8.85 5.82 9.10
N TYR A 55 8.42 4.65 9.56
CA TYR A 55 7.85 3.61 8.71
C TYR A 55 6.58 4.08 7.99
N PHE A 56 5.67 4.78 8.67
CA PHE A 56 4.47 5.37 8.06
C PHE A 56 4.81 6.47 7.04
N ALA A 57 5.82 7.29 7.30
CA ALA A 57 6.28 8.31 6.35
C ALA A 57 6.76 7.67 5.04
N PHE A 58 7.55 6.59 5.10
CA PHE A 58 7.96 5.85 3.91
C PHE A 58 6.78 5.22 3.17
N LYS A 59 5.80 4.66 3.89
CA LYS A 59 4.57 4.15 3.28
C LYS A 59 3.79 5.22 2.54
N LEU A 60 3.67 6.41 3.13
CA LEU A 60 2.98 7.53 2.50
C LEU A 60 3.71 7.97 1.22
N ILE A 61 5.03 8.10 1.27
CA ILE A 61 5.85 8.43 0.08
C ILE A 61 5.65 7.38 -1.00
N TYR A 62 5.72 6.09 -0.66
CA TYR A 62 5.50 4.99 -1.58
C TYR A 62 4.12 5.08 -2.26
N VAL A 63 3.05 5.31 -1.49
CA VAL A 63 1.69 5.45 -2.03
C VAL A 63 1.59 6.63 -2.99
N LEU A 64 2.17 7.78 -2.65
CA LEU A 64 2.14 8.96 -3.52
C LEU A 64 2.94 8.74 -4.80
N THR A 65 4.15 8.17 -4.71
CA THR A 65 4.99 7.83 -5.86
C THR A 65 4.29 6.84 -6.79
N TRP A 66 3.66 5.79 -6.25
CA TRP A 66 2.94 4.82 -7.06
C TRP A 66 1.72 5.42 -7.74
N THR A 67 0.96 6.24 -7.01
CA THR A 67 -0.17 6.99 -7.58
C THR A 67 0.26 7.86 -8.75
N PHE A 68 1.41 8.55 -8.63
CA PHE A 68 1.98 9.34 -9.71
C PHE A 68 2.36 8.50 -10.94
N ILE A 69 2.96 7.32 -10.73
CA ILE A 69 3.29 6.39 -11.83
C ILE A 69 2.02 5.97 -12.57
N LEU A 70 0.98 5.53 -11.83
CA LEU A 70 -0.31 5.12 -12.41
C LEU A 70 -0.96 6.27 -13.19
N GLN A 71 -0.92 7.48 -12.64
CA GLN A 71 -1.44 8.69 -13.28
C GLN A 71 -0.74 8.98 -14.61
N LYS A 72 0.60 8.89 -14.62
CA LYS A 72 1.42 9.18 -15.80
C LYS A 72 1.22 8.15 -16.90
N LEU A 73 1.07 6.87 -16.54
CA LEU A 73 0.78 5.79 -17.49
C LEU A 73 -0.60 5.93 -18.11
N CYS A 74 -1.62 6.17 -17.28
CA CYS A 74 -2.98 6.38 -17.76
C CYS A 74 -3.08 7.58 -18.71
N LYS A 75 -2.47 8.73 -18.37
CA LYS A 75 -2.45 9.93 -19.23
C LYS A 75 -1.75 9.72 -20.57
N ARG A 76 -0.90 8.71 -20.70
CA ARG A 76 -0.21 8.34 -21.95
C ARG A 76 -0.98 7.31 -22.79
N GLY A 77 -2.19 6.94 -22.39
CA GLY A 77 -3.03 5.95 -23.10
C GLY A 77 -2.88 4.51 -22.61
N TYR A 78 -2.04 4.26 -21.60
CA TYR A 78 -1.82 2.91 -21.04
C TYR A 78 -2.82 2.55 -19.93
N GLY A 79 -4.11 2.83 -20.13
CA GLY A 79 -5.15 2.60 -19.12
C GLY A 79 -5.23 1.15 -18.65
N ASN A 80 -5.16 0.19 -19.58
CA ASN A 80 -5.20 -1.25 -19.26
C ASN A 80 -3.99 -1.69 -18.41
N ILE A 81 -2.80 -1.17 -18.71
CA ILE A 81 -1.59 -1.47 -17.94
C ILE A 81 -1.68 -0.85 -16.54
N SER A 82 -2.21 0.37 -16.42
CA SER A 82 -2.46 0.97 -15.11
C SER A 82 -3.38 0.11 -14.25
N TRP A 83 -4.45 -0.47 -14.82
CA TRP A 83 -5.34 -1.39 -14.09
C TRP A 83 -4.64 -2.67 -13.63
N PHE A 84 -3.81 -3.26 -14.50
CA PHE A 84 -2.99 -4.40 -14.12
C PHE A 84 -2.03 -4.06 -12.96
N LEU A 85 -1.39 -2.89 -13.01
CA LEU A 85 -0.47 -2.42 -11.97
C LEU A 85 -1.14 -2.10 -10.63
N VAL A 86 -2.43 -1.75 -10.62
CA VAL A 86 -3.20 -1.61 -9.37
C VAL A 86 -3.32 -2.95 -8.65
N LEU A 87 -3.43 -4.04 -9.41
CA LEU A 87 -3.64 -5.40 -8.88
C LEU A 87 -2.33 -6.09 -8.47
N LEU A 88 -1.19 -5.62 -9.00
CA LEU A 88 0.13 -6.21 -8.80
C LEU A 88 0.56 -6.38 -7.32
N PRO A 89 0.33 -5.41 -6.40
CA PRO A 89 0.67 -5.59 -4.98
C PRO A 89 -0.07 -6.75 -4.31
N TYR A 90 -1.33 -6.99 -4.72
CA TYR A 90 -2.15 -8.07 -4.18
C TYR A 90 -1.69 -9.42 -4.72
N LEU A 91 -1.37 -9.50 -6.02
CA LEU A 91 -0.79 -10.72 -6.60
C LEU A 91 0.55 -11.08 -5.94
N LEU A 92 1.43 -10.09 -5.75
CA LEU A 92 2.70 -10.29 -5.06
C LEU A 92 2.50 -10.79 -3.62
N LEU A 93 1.50 -10.26 -2.90
CA LEU A 93 1.17 -10.74 -1.55
C LEU A 93 0.82 -12.23 -1.56
N PHE A 94 -0.06 -12.68 -2.46
CA PHE A 94 -0.44 -14.09 -2.58
C PHE A 94 0.76 -14.98 -2.92
N VAL A 95 1.63 -14.54 -3.83
CA VAL A 95 2.85 -15.27 -4.19
C VAL A 95 3.79 -15.39 -2.99
N LEU A 96 4.06 -14.29 -2.27
CA LEU A 96 4.94 -14.29 -1.10
C LEU A 96 4.39 -15.15 0.04
N MET A 97 3.08 -15.09 0.30
CA MET A 97 2.43 -15.97 1.28
C MET A 97 2.52 -17.44 0.87
N GLY A 98 2.25 -17.77 -0.38
CA GLY A 98 2.39 -19.13 -0.90
C GLY A 98 3.81 -19.66 -0.77
N MET A 99 4.80 -18.84 -1.14
CA MET A 99 6.22 -19.17 -0.96
C MET A 99 6.60 -19.38 0.50
N PHE A 100 6.13 -18.51 1.40
CA PHE A 100 6.37 -18.66 2.84
C PHE A 100 5.79 -19.98 3.38
N LEU A 101 4.56 -20.34 2.98
CA LEU A 101 3.93 -21.59 3.39
C LEU A 101 4.70 -22.81 2.88
N LEU A 102 5.11 -22.82 1.60
CA LEU A 102 5.86 -23.94 1.02
C LEU A 102 7.24 -24.13 1.68
N MET A 103 7.94 -23.04 2.01
CA MET A 103 9.24 -23.12 2.69
C MET A 103 9.13 -23.60 4.14
N ASN A 104 8.00 -23.32 4.82
CA ASN A 104 7.76 -23.71 6.21
C ASN A 104 6.91 -24.99 6.34
N LEU A 105 6.43 -25.54 5.22
CA LEU A 105 5.82 -26.86 5.19
C LEU A 105 6.92 -27.89 5.42
N LYS A 106 7.14 -28.28 6.68
CA LYS A 106 7.84 -29.54 6.96
C LYS A 106 6.95 -30.66 6.42
N LEU A 107 7.34 -31.20 5.26
CA LEU A 107 6.81 -32.47 4.78
C LEU A 107 7.23 -33.51 5.82
N VAL A 108 6.32 -33.85 6.72
CA VAL A 108 6.42 -35.02 7.59
C VAL A 108 6.39 -36.27 6.72
#